data_AF-C9JSP6-F1
#
_entry.id   AF-C9JSP6-F1
#
_cell.length_a   1.000
_cell.length_b   1.000
_cell.length_c   1.000
_cell.angle_alpha   90.00
_cell.angle_beta   90.00
_cell.angle_gamma   90.00
#
_symmetry.space_group_name_H-M   'P 1'
#
loop_
_entity.id
_entity.type
_entity.pdbx_description
1 polymer ?
#
loop_
_entity_poly.entity_id
_entity_poly.type
_entity_poly.pdbx_seq_one_letter_code
_entity_poly.pdbx_strand_id
1 'polypeptide(L)'
;MDFPLGQCRLVCSSLYMWLAKREDGAAILNMPSPSFYADFGPLNLAMVYRYCCKLNKKLKSYSLSRKKIVHYTCFDQRKRANAAFLIGAYAVIYLKKTPEEAYRALLSGSNPPYLPFRDASFGNCTYNLTILDCLQGIRKGLQHGFFDFETFDVDEYEHYERVENGDFNWIVPGKFLAFSGPHPKSK
;
A
#
# COMPACT_ATOMS: atom_id res chain seq x y z
N MET A 1 -9.29 20.68 -14.66
CA MET A 1 -7.85 20.93 -14.82
C MET A 1 -7.22 19.63 -15.26
N ASP A 2 -7.20 19.43 -16.57
CA ASP A 2 -6.73 18.22 -17.24
C ASP A 2 -5.22 18.04 -17.05
N PHE A 3 -4.83 16.94 -16.41
CA PHE A 3 -3.44 16.49 -16.41
C PHE A 3 -3.15 15.84 -17.77
N PRO A 4 -2.19 16.33 -18.57
CA PRO A 4 -1.87 15.74 -19.85
C PRO A 4 -1.34 14.30 -19.64
N LEU A 5 -2.04 13.34 -20.26
CA LEU A 5 -1.85 11.88 -20.23
C LEU A 5 -0.50 11.37 -20.80
N GLY A 6 0.55 12.18 -20.81
CA GLY A 6 1.75 11.95 -21.62
C GLY A 6 3.02 11.43 -20.92
N GLN A 7 3.05 11.22 -19.59
CA GLN A 7 4.35 10.90 -18.94
C GLN A 7 4.34 10.02 -17.69
N CYS A 8 3.33 9.16 -17.49
CA CYS A 8 3.39 8.11 -16.48
C CYS A 8 3.96 6.79 -17.05
N ARG A 9 5.24 6.79 -17.44
CA ARG A 9 5.98 5.53 -17.64
C ARG A 9 6.36 4.96 -16.27
N LEU A 10 5.40 4.25 -15.66
CA LEU A 10 5.66 3.25 -14.62
C LEU A 10 6.52 2.15 -15.23
N VAL A 11 7.84 2.28 -15.12
CA VAL A 11 8.79 1.20 -15.41
C VAL A 11 9.22 0.61 -14.08
N CYS A 12 8.32 -0.17 -13.49
CA CYS A 12 8.62 -1.00 -12.35
C CYS A 12 9.29 -2.29 -12.86
N SER A 13 10.52 -2.19 -13.40
CA SER A 13 11.42 -3.35 -13.57
C SER A 13 12.73 -3.10 -14.34
N SER A 14 12.78 -2.28 -15.38
CA SER A 14 14.04 -2.10 -16.15
C SER A 14 15.06 -1.20 -15.45
N LEU A 15 14.82 -0.82 -14.20
CA LEU A 15 15.68 0.08 -13.44
C LEU A 15 16.56 -0.65 -12.41
N TYR A 16 16.56 -1.99 -12.42
CA TYR A 16 17.43 -2.77 -11.53
C TYR A 16 18.89 -2.78 -11.99
N MET A 17 19.17 -2.49 -13.27
CA MET A 17 20.54 -2.55 -13.83
C MET A 17 21.10 -1.21 -14.34
N TRP A 18 20.36 -0.10 -14.20
CA TRP A 18 20.83 1.24 -14.65
C TRP A 18 21.00 2.28 -13.52
N LEU A 19 20.66 1.93 -12.27
CA LEU A 19 20.74 2.85 -11.13
C LEU A 19 21.84 2.54 -10.09
N ALA A 20 22.81 1.70 -10.43
CA ALA A 20 24.02 1.54 -9.62
C ALA A 20 25.04 2.68 -9.80
N LYS A 21 24.68 3.80 -10.45
CA LYS A 21 25.66 4.85 -10.80
C LYS A 21 25.21 6.32 -10.75
N ARG A 22 24.05 6.66 -10.17
CA ARG A 22 23.71 8.07 -9.91
C ARG A 22 22.98 8.23 -8.58
N GLU A 23 23.75 8.58 -7.56
CA GLU A 23 23.25 9.24 -6.35
C GLU A 23 22.66 10.58 -6.79
N ASP A 24 21.32 10.68 -6.85
CA ASP A 24 20.60 11.94 -6.68
C ASP A 24 19.09 11.67 -6.74
N GLY A 25 18.48 11.46 -5.56
CA GLY A 25 17.03 11.58 -5.38
C GLY A 25 16.22 10.31 -5.13
N ALA A 26 16.84 9.18 -4.80
CA ALA A 26 16.13 7.96 -4.42
C ALA A 26 15.55 8.09 -3.00
N ALA A 27 14.22 8.03 -2.85
CA ALA A 27 13.58 8.06 -1.53
C ALA A 27 13.17 6.64 -1.12
N ILE A 28 13.88 6.06 -0.15
CA ILE A 28 13.48 4.79 0.47
C ILE A 28 12.16 5.02 1.21
N LEU A 29 11.10 4.36 0.78
CA LEU A 29 9.83 4.32 1.49
C LEU A 29 9.75 3.00 2.25
N ASN A 30 10.52 2.91 3.34
CA ASN A 30 10.40 1.80 4.28
C ASN A 30 9.22 2.09 5.22
N MET A 31 8.11 1.39 4.98
CA MET A 31 6.96 1.35 5.88
C MET A 31 6.89 -0.05 6.50
N PRO A 32 7.14 -0.19 7.82
CA PRO A 32 7.05 -1.47 8.50
C PRO A 32 5.58 -1.90 8.64
N SER A 33 5.30 -3.19 8.42
CA SER A 33 4.05 -3.83 8.82
C SER A 33 4.23 -4.47 10.20
N PRO A 34 3.30 -4.28 11.14
CA PRO A 34 3.25 -5.14 12.33
C PRO A 34 2.89 -6.56 11.87
N SER A 35 3.71 -7.55 12.24
CA SER A 35 3.45 -8.97 11.96
C SER A 35 2.99 -9.66 13.24
N PHE A 36 1.88 -10.40 13.18
CA PHE A 36 1.42 -11.20 14.32
C PHE A 36 2.21 -12.51 14.44
N TYR A 37 2.49 -13.15 13.31
CA TYR A 37 3.29 -14.36 13.24
C TYR A 37 4.17 -14.36 11.98
N ALA A 38 3.75 -15.05 10.92
CA ALA A 38 4.48 -15.14 9.65
C ALA A 38 3.88 -14.23 8.57
N ASP A 39 2.77 -13.55 8.86
CA ASP A 39 2.20 -12.51 8.03
C ASP A 39 3.17 -11.33 7.88
N PHE A 40 3.11 -10.69 6.72
CA PHE A 40 4.00 -9.58 6.40
C PHE A 40 3.28 -8.43 5.71
N GLY A 41 1.99 -8.58 5.41
CA GLY A 41 1.19 -7.63 4.66
C GLY A 41 -0.13 -8.25 4.19
N PRO A 42 -0.92 -7.53 3.37
CA PRO A 42 -0.63 -6.20 2.84
C PRO A 42 -0.61 -5.10 3.93
N LEU A 43 -0.02 -3.95 3.62
CA LEU A 43 -0.01 -2.80 4.54
C LEU A 43 -1.44 -2.27 4.77
N ASN A 44 -1.72 -1.82 6.00
CA ASN A 44 -3.03 -1.31 6.41
C ASN A 44 -3.40 0.02 5.70
N LEU A 45 -4.64 0.48 5.91
CA LEU A 45 -5.19 1.65 5.21
C LEU A 45 -4.44 2.94 5.56
N ALA A 46 -4.04 3.12 6.82
CA ALA A 46 -3.22 4.26 7.26
C ALA A 46 -1.90 4.34 6.49
N MET A 47 -1.23 3.20 6.30
CA MET A 47 0.03 3.16 5.56
C MET A 47 -0.16 3.46 4.07
N VAL A 48 -1.23 2.95 3.45
CA VAL A 48 -1.59 3.31 2.07
C VAL A 48 -1.88 4.81 1.97
N TYR A 49 -2.64 5.38 2.91
CA TYR A 49 -2.94 6.81 2.95
C TYR A 49 -1.67 7.66 3.08
N ARG A 50 -0.83 7.39 4.08
CA ARG A 50 0.43 8.10 4.31
C ARG A 50 1.37 7.99 3.10
N TYR A 51 1.42 6.83 2.45
CA TYR A 51 2.18 6.65 1.21
C TYR A 51 1.65 7.57 0.10
N CYS A 52 0.34 7.59 -0.12
CA CYS A 52 -0.30 8.44 -1.12
C CYS A 52 -0.03 9.91 -0.85
N CYS A 53 -0.18 10.39 0.38
CA CYS A 53 0.14 11.77 0.77
C CYS A 53 1.61 12.10 0.50
N LYS A 54 2.53 11.20 0.84
CA LYS A 54 3.98 11.41 0.64
C LYS A 54 4.35 11.47 -0.84
N LEU A 55 3.76 10.59 -1.67
CA LEU A 55 3.99 10.60 -3.11
C LEU A 55 3.40 11.86 -3.77
N ASN A 56 2.18 12.26 -3.38
CA ASN A 56 1.55 13.50 -3.84
C ASN A 56 2.39 14.74 -3.49
N LYS A 57 2.93 14.80 -2.27
CA LYS A 57 3.84 15.89 -1.86
C LYS A 57 5.10 15.95 -2.74
N LYS A 58 5.70 14.80 -3.06
CA LYS A 58 6.88 14.74 -3.93
C LYS A 58 6.55 15.15 -5.37
N LEU A 59 5.40 14.73 -5.90
CA LEU A 59 4.95 15.08 -7.25
C LEU A 59 4.64 16.58 -7.40
N LYS A 60 4.13 17.23 -6.35
CA LYS A 60 3.84 18.67 -6.33
C LYS A 60 5.08 19.55 -6.04
N SER A 61 6.20 18.95 -5.62
CA SER A 61 7.40 19.70 -5.26
C SER A 61 8.07 20.32 -6.48
N TYR A 62 8.24 21.65 -6.48
CA TYR A 62 8.87 22.38 -7.59
C TYR A 62 10.29 21.87 -7.89
N SER A 63 11.06 21.53 -6.85
CA SER A 63 12.43 20.99 -6.96
C SER A 63 12.51 19.63 -7.68
N LEU A 64 11.39 18.91 -7.77
CA LEU A 64 11.30 17.60 -8.41
C LEU A 64 10.50 17.62 -9.72
N SER A 65 9.99 18.79 -10.14
CA SER A 65 9.07 18.92 -11.29
C SER A 65 9.59 18.39 -12.62
N ARG A 66 10.92 18.38 -12.83
CA ARG A 66 11.56 17.81 -14.04
C ARG A 66 12.35 16.53 -13.76
N LYS A 67 12.24 15.98 -12.55
CA LYS A 67 12.96 14.78 -12.12
C LYS A 67 12.02 13.57 -12.16
N LYS A 68 12.58 12.42 -12.51
CA LYS A 68 11.85 11.15 -12.40
C LYS A 68 11.86 10.70 -10.95
N ILE A 69 10.69 10.46 -10.38
CA ILE A 69 10.55 9.89 -9.04
C ILE A 69 10.60 8.37 -9.15
N VAL A 70 11.52 7.76 -8.41
CA VAL A 70 11.70 6.30 -8.37
C VAL A 70 11.32 5.80 -6.99
N HIS A 71 10.33 4.90 -6.96
CA HIS A 71 9.99 4.11 -5.78
C HIS A 71 10.75 2.78 -5.85
N TYR A 72 11.55 2.49 -4.84
CA TYR A 72 12.35 1.27 -4.78
C TYR A 72 12.31 0.68 -3.38
N THR A 73 12.71 -0.60 -3.30
CA THR A 73 12.72 -1.41 -2.08
C THR A 73 13.95 -2.33 -2.13
N CYS A 74 14.27 -2.99 -1.03
CA CYS A 74 15.38 -3.95 -0.98
C CYS A 74 15.03 -5.29 -1.65
N PHE A 75 15.99 -6.22 -1.69
CA PHE A 75 15.83 -7.55 -2.27
C PHE A 75 14.88 -8.48 -1.50
N ASP A 76 14.46 -8.12 -0.28
CA ASP A 76 13.55 -8.94 0.52
C ASP A 76 12.18 -9.07 -0.17
N GLN A 77 11.75 -10.32 -0.43
CA GLN A 77 10.53 -10.60 -1.20
C GLN A 77 9.26 -10.07 -0.54
N ARG A 78 9.20 -10.05 0.80
CA ARG A 78 8.05 -9.53 1.56
C ARG A 78 7.95 -8.02 1.38
N LYS A 79 9.08 -7.31 1.53
CA LYS A 79 9.16 -5.86 1.29
C LYS A 79 8.90 -5.49 -0.17
N ARG A 80 9.30 -6.35 -1.13
CA ARG A 80 8.97 -6.19 -2.55
C ARG A 80 7.46 -6.26 -2.81
N ALA A 81 6.78 -7.25 -2.23
CA ALA A 81 5.33 -7.40 -2.37
C ALA A 81 4.57 -6.20 -1.76
N ASN A 82 4.95 -5.75 -0.56
CA ASN A 82 4.35 -4.56 0.06
C ASN A 82 4.57 -3.28 -0.75
N ALA A 83 5.80 -3.05 -1.24
CA ALA A 83 6.11 -1.86 -2.04
C ALA A 83 5.33 -1.86 -3.37
N ALA A 84 5.19 -3.03 -4.01
CA ALA A 84 4.39 -3.19 -5.22
C ALA A 84 2.90 -2.95 -4.96
N PHE A 85 2.38 -3.45 -3.83
CA PHE A 85 1.02 -3.19 -3.39
C PHE A 85 0.76 -1.68 -3.17
N LEU A 86 1.65 -0.95 -2.49
CA LEU A 86 1.48 0.49 -2.26
C LEU A 86 1.38 1.31 -3.54
N ILE A 87 2.29 1.09 -4.49
CA ILE A 87 2.25 1.82 -5.78
C ILE A 87 1.06 1.37 -6.64
N GLY A 88 0.68 0.10 -6.58
CA GLY A 88 -0.53 -0.41 -7.22
C GLY A 88 -1.80 0.23 -6.66
N ALA A 89 -1.90 0.31 -5.34
CA ALA A 89 -3.02 0.95 -4.63
C ALA A 89 -3.13 2.42 -5.03
N TYR A 90 -2.00 3.14 -5.03
CA TYR A 90 -1.95 4.53 -5.50
C TYR A 90 -2.46 4.68 -6.95
N ALA A 91 -2.09 3.77 -7.84
CA ALA A 91 -2.55 3.79 -9.23
C ALA A 91 -4.07 3.57 -9.35
N VAL A 92 -4.65 2.71 -8.51
CA VAL A 92 -6.11 2.50 -8.47
C VAL A 92 -6.83 3.72 -7.88
N ILE A 93 -6.33 4.25 -6.76
CA ILE A 93 -7.00 5.33 -6.00
C ILE A 93 -6.91 6.69 -6.72
N TYR A 94 -5.69 7.09 -7.10
CA TYR A 94 -5.40 8.44 -7.63
C TYR A 94 -5.31 8.49 -9.15
N LEU A 95 -4.76 7.46 -9.81
CA LEU A 95 -4.67 7.42 -11.28
C LEU A 95 -5.92 6.81 -11.93
N LYS A 96 -6.90 6.38 -11.12
CA LYS A 96 -8.18 5.77 -11.55
C LYS A 96 -8.00 4.59 -12.52
N LYS A 97 -6.88 3.88 -12.42
CA LYS A 97 -6.62 2.67 -13.20
C LYS A 97 -7.42 1.49 -12.66
N THR A 98 -7.70 0.53 -13.53
CA THR A 98 -8.20 -0.76 -13.06
C THR A 98 -7.09 -1.53 -12.32
N PRO A 99 -7.42 -2.33 -11.28
CA PRO A 99 -6.54 -3.30 -10.62
C PRO A 99 -5.78 -4.17 -11.63
N GLU A 100 -6.44 -4.60 -12.71
CA GLU A 100 -5.83 -5.43 -13.73
C GLU A 100 -4.73 -4.67 -14.50
N GLU A 101 -4.96 -3.41 -14.86
CA GLU A 101 -3.95 -2.55 -15.49
C GLU A 101 -2.80 -2.20 -14.55
N ALA A 102 -3.12 -1.88 -13.28
CA ALA A 102 -2.12 -1.59 -12.26
C ALA A 102 -1.24 -2.82 -12.02
N TYR A 103 -1.83 -4.01 -11.91
CA TYR A 103 -1.12 -5.27 -11.72
C TYR A 103 -0.28 -5.65 -12.95
N ARG A 104 -0.80 -5.50 -14.17
CA ARG A 104 -0.04 -5.76 -15.40
C ARG A 104 1.23 -4.90 -15.50
N ALA A 105 1.15 -3.65 -15.06
CA ALA A 105 2.30 -2.75 -15.02
C ALA A 105 3.35 -3.20 -13.99
N LEU A 106 2.95 -3.84 -12.89
CA LEU A 106 3.86 -4.43 -11.89
C LEU A 106 4.51 -5.72 -12.40
N LEU A 107 3.80 -6.52 -13.18
CA LEU A 107 4.33 -7.76 -13.74
C LEU A 107 5.35 -7.55 -14.85
N SER A 108 5.24 -6.42 -15.58
CA SER A 108 6.11 -6.07 -16.69
C SER A 108 7.54 -5.86 -16.21
N GLY A 109 8.28 -6.98 -16.07
CA GLY A 109 9.69 -7.14 -15.69
C GLY A 109 9.99 -7.49 -14.23
N SER A 110 9.00 -7.92 -13.44
CA SER A 110 9.27 -8.50 -12.13
C SER A 110 9.72 -9.96 -12.26
N ASN A 111 11.02 -10.22 -12.09
CA ASN A 111 11.59 -11.55 -11.87
C ASN A 111 12.52 -11.49 -10.64
N PRO A 112 12.30 -12.30 -9.59
CA PRO A 112 11.26 -13.32 -9.41
C PRO A 112 9.86 -12.74 -9.12
N PRO A 113 8.79 -13.56 -9.22
CA PRO A 113 7.41 -13.17 -8.90
C PRO A 113 7.26 -12.56 -7.50
N TYR A 114 6.18 -11.81 -7.29
CA TYR A 114 5.85 -11.28 -5.96
C TYR A 114 5.35 -12.40 -5.05
N LEU A 115 5.83 -12.40 -3.81
CA LEU A 115 5.37 -13.33 -2.78
C LEU A 115 3.89 -13.01 -2.44
N PRO A 116 2.98 -13.98 -2.52
CA PRO A 116 1.60 -13.80 -2.07
C PRO A 116 1.51 -13.50 -0.56
N PHE A 117 0.50 -12.75 -0.17
CA PHE A 117 0.18 -12.49 1.23
C PHE A 117 -0.47 -13.73 1.85
N ARG A 118 -0.13 -13.97 3.12
CA ARG A 118 -0.63 -15.09 3.91
C ARG A 118 -1.42 -14.59 5.10
N ASP A 119 -2.18 -15.49 5.69
CA ASP A 119 -2.93 -15.24 6.92
C ASP A 119 -2.03 -15.16 8.16
N ALA A 120 -2.61 -14.64 9.24
CA ALA A 120 -1.97 -14.49 10.54
C ALA A 120 -2.08 -15.74 11.44
N SER A 121 -2.57 -16.88 10.91
CA SER A 121 -2.74 -18.09 11.72
C SER A 121 -1.43 -18.81 12.02
N PHE A 122 -1.46 -19.64 13.06
CA PHE A 122 -0.38 -20.55 13.37
C PHE A 122 -0.41 -21.75 12.43
N GLY A 123 0.71 -22.01 11.74
CA GLY A 123 0.90 -23.19 10.91
C GLY A 123 1.05 -22.88 9.42
N ASN A 124 0.71 -23.86 8.59
CA ASN A 124 0.82 -23.76 7.14
C ASN A 124 -0.35 -22.93 6.57
N CYS A 125 -0.01 -21.96 5.73
CA CYS A 125 -0.99 -21.16 5.01
C CYS A 125 -1.76 -22.04 4.01
N THR A 126 -3.08 -22.08 4.14
CA THR A 126 -3.98 -22.83 3.24
C THR A 126 -4.56 -21.95 2.13
N TYR A 127 -4.51 -20.63 2.29
CA TYR A 127 -5.05 -19.68 1.33
C TYR A 127 -4.20 -18.42 1.23
N ASN A 128 -3.71 -18.12 0.03
CA ASN A 128 -2.86 -16.97 -0.22
C ASN A 128 -3.61 -15.90 -1.02
N LEU A 129 -3.41 -14.64 -0.66
CA LEU A 129 -3.92 -13.49 -1.38
C LEU A 129 -2.84 -12.88 -2.27
N THR A 130 -3.15 -12.65 -3.53
CA THR A 130 -2.24 -11.98 -4.45
C THR A 130 -2.38 -10.46 -4.35
N ILE A 131 -1.39 -9.72 -4.88
CA ILE A 131 -1.50 -8.25 -4.99
C ILE A 131 -2.75 -7.86 -5.78
N LEU A 132 -3.11 -8.61 -6.83
CA LEU A 132 -4.30 -8.35 -7.63
C LEU A 132 -5.59 -8.41 -6.79
N ASP A 133 -5.72 -9.43 -5.93
CA ASP A 133 -6.88 -9.60 -5.07
C ASP A 133 -7.03 -8.40 -4.12
N CYS A 134 -5.92 -7.95 -3.52
CA CYS A 134 -5.90 -6.76 -2.67
C CYS A 134 -6.29 -5.49 -3.44
N LEU A 135 -5.80 -5.31 -4.66
CA LEU A 135 -6.16 -4.15 -5.50
C LEU A 135 -7.63 -4.18 -5.92
N GLN A 136 -8.20 -5.36 -6.18
CA GLN A 136 -9.63 -5.53 -6.42
C GLN A 136 -10.46 -5.20 -5.19
N GLY A 137 -9.99 -5.58 -3.99
CA GLY A 137 -10.57 -5.18 -2.72
C GLY A 137 -10.61 -3.66 -2.55
N ILE A 138 -9.49 -2.96 -2.82
CA ILE A 138 -9.42 -1.49 -2.79
C ILE A 138 -10.43 -0.88 -3.77
N ARG A 139 -10.48 -1.36 -5.02
CA ARG A 139 -11.44 -0.83 -6.01
C ARG A 139 -12.88 -0.99 -5.55
N LYS A 140 -13.26 -2.17 -5.04
CA LYS A 140 -14.62 -2.42 -4.54
C LYS A 140 -14.94 -1.56 -3.32
N GLY A 141 -13.99 -1.42 -2.39
CA GLY A 141 -14.15 -0.55 -1.22
C GLY A 141 -14.41 0.90 -1.60
N LEU A 142 -13.67 1.43 -2.59
CA LEU A 142 -13.93 2.76 -3.15
C LEU A 142 -15.30 2.86 -3.83
N GLN A 143 -15.68 1.87 -4.65
CA GLN A 143 -16.96 1.85 -5.37
C GLN A 143 -18.17 1.85 -4.43
N HIS A 144 -18.05 1.20 -3.28
CA HIS A 144 -19.12 1.12 -2.29
C HIS A 144 -19.00 2.15 -1.15
N GLY A 145 -18.01 3.05 -1.22
CA GLY A 145 -17.80 4.10 -0.20
C GLY A 145 -17.40 3.55 1.16
N PHE A 146 -16.70 2.41 1.23
CA PHE A 146 -16.19 1.85 2.49
C PHE A 146 -15.05 2.68 3.06
N PHE A 147 -14.33 3.40 2.22
CA PHE A 147 -13.36 4.39 2.64
C PHE A 147 -13.26 5.48 1.58
N ASP A 148 -12.97 6.70 2.04
CA ASP A 148 -12.69 7.86 1.19
C ASP A 148 -11.43 8.54 1.70
N PHE A 149 -10.42 8.64 0.83
CA PHE A 149 -9.12 9.23 1.18
C PHE A 149 -9.18 10.76 1.29
N GLU A 150 -10.25 11.41 0.86
CA GLU A 150 -10.43 12.85 1.08
C GLU A 150 -10.86 13.15 2.52
N THR A 151 -11.62 12.24 3.13
CA THR A 151 -12.16 12.40 4.50
C THR A 151 -11.53 11.44 5.51
N PHE A 152 -10.55 10.64 5.11
CA PHE A 152 -9.95 9.63 5.98
C PHE A 152 -9.09 10.28 7.07
N ASP A 153 -9.53 10.13 8.32
CA ASP A 153 -8.75 10.52 9.49
C ASP A 153 -7.76 9.41 9.88
N VAL A 154 -6.52 9.60 9.44
CA VAL A 154 -5.43 8.65 9.73
C VAL A 154 -5.04 8.66 11.20
N ASP A 155 -5.17 9.79 11.88
CA ASP A 155 -4.72 9.92 13.26
C ASP A 155 -5.75 9.25 14.19
N GLU A 156 -7.05 9.37 13.88
CA GLU A 156 -8.11 8.59 14.53
C GLU A 156 -7.92 7.08 14.31
N TYR A 157 -7.67 6.66 13.07
CA TYR A 157 -7.45 5.24 12.73
C TYR A 157 -6.29 4.64 13.52
N GLU A 158 -5.12 5.30 13.54
CA GLU A 158 -3.94 4.84 14.28
C GLU A 158 -4.11 4.95 15.80
N HIS A 159 -4.98 5.85 16.29
CA HIS A 159 -5.28 5.96 17.70
C HIS A 159 -6.03 4.72 18.18
N TYR A 160 -7.14 4.36 17.54
CA TYR A 160 -8.00 3.25 17.96
C TYR A 160 -7.48 1.86 17.58
N GLU A 161 -6.54 1.76 16.62
CA GLU A 161 -5.82 0.50 16.34
C GLU A 161 -4.98 0.04 17.54
N ARG A 162 -4.63 0.92 18.49
CA ARG A 162 -3.84 0.52 19.66
C ARG A 162 -4.70 -0.22 20.68
N VAL A 163 -4.13 -1.27 21.26
CA VAL A 163 -4.73 -2.06 22.34
C VAL A 163 -5.16 -1.20 23.54
N GLU A 164 -4.35 -0.21 23.89
CA GLU A 164 -4.64 0.74 24.97
C GLU A 164 -5.90 1.60 24.72
N ASN A 165 -6.28 1.78 23.45
CA ASN A 165 -7.41 2.62 23.04
C ASN A 165 -8.61 1.80 22.52
N GLY A 166 -8.57 0.48 22.64
CA GLY A 166 -9.70 -0.40 22.36
C GLY A 166 -9.50 -1.42 21.24
N ASP A 167 -8.38 -1.38 20.50
CA ASP A 167 -8.07 -2.31 19.41
C ASP A 167 -9.25 -2.52 18.46
N PHE A 168 -9.71 -1.43 17.85
CA PHE A 168 -10.84 -1.47 16.94
C PHE A 168 -10.60 -0.72 15.64
N ASN A 169 -11.26 -1.20 14.59
CA ASN A 169 -11.21 -0.62 13.26
C ASN A 169 -12.58 -0.66 12.59
N TRP A 170 -12.94 0.45 11.94
CA TRP A 170 -14.11 0.49 11.06
C TRP A 170 -13.84 -0.35 9.80
N ILE A 171 -14.67 -1.36 9.57
CA ILE A 171 -14.65 -2.14 8.32
C ILE A 171 -15.55 -1.47 7.29
N VAL A 172 -16.70 -0.99 7.73
CA VAL A 172 -17.60 -0.12 6.97
C VAL A 172 -18.05 1.01 7.88
N PRO A 173 -17.68 2.28 7.60
CA PRO A 173 -18.01 3.42 8.44
C PRO A 173 -19.51 3.49 8.77
N GLY A 174 -19.83 3.60 10.06
CA GLY A 174 -21.21 3.69 10.56
C GLY A 174 -22.04 2.41 10.44
N LYS A 175 -21.45 1.27 10.03
CA LYS A 175 -22.16 0.00 9.88
C LYS A 175 -21.48 -1.18 10.58
N PHE A 176 -20.19 -1.38 10.32
CA PHE A 176 -19.44 -2.52 10.84
C PHE A 176 -18.15 -2.06 11.51
N LEU A 177 -18.07 -2.32 12.81
CA LEU A 177 -16.90 -2.09 13.66
C LEU A 177 -16.36 -3.44 14.12
N ALA A 178 -15.08 -3.70 13.87
CA ALA A 178 -14.37 -4.86 14.39
C ALA A 178 -13.52 -4.41 15.58
N PHE A 179 -13.61 -5.12 16.71
CA PHE A 179 -12.87 -4.81 17.93
C PHE A 179 -12.53 -6.08 18.71
N SER A 180 -11.47 -6.02 19.50
CA SER A 180 -11.13 -7.10 20.43
C SER A 180 -12.12 -7.17 21.60
N GLY A 181 -12.52 -8.39 21.97
CA GLY A 181 -13.50 -8.61 23.04
C GLY A 181 -13.01 -8.01 24.37
N PRO A 182 -13.81 -7.15 25.05
CA PRO A 182 -13.37 -6.45 26.24
C PRO A 182 -13.14 -7.45 27.39
N HIS A 183 -12.02 -7.34 28.08
CA HIS A 183 -11.70 -8.18 29.22
C HIS A 183 -11.99 -7.43 30.54
N PRO A 184 -12.76 -8.00 31.49
CA PRO A 184 -13.15 -7.33 32.74
C PRO A 184 -12.02 -7.16 33.78
N LYS A 185 -10.74 -7.19 33.40
CA LYS A 185 -9.62 -7.08 34.36
C LYS A 185 -8.61 -6.03 33.91
N SER A 186 -8.68 -4.86 34.56
CA SER A 186 -7.55 -3.95 34.71
C SER A 186 -6.42 -4.68 35.45
N LYS A 187 -5.23 -4.72 34.87
CA LYS A 187 -3.98 -4.91 35.63
C LYS A 187 -3.26 -3.59 35.72
#